data_AF-X1A671-F1
#
_entry.id   AF-X1A671-F1
#
_cell.length_a   1.000
_cell.length_b   1.000
_cell.length_c   1.000
_cell.angle_alpha   90.00
_cell.angle_beta   90.00
_cell.angle_gamma   90.00
#
_symmetry.space_group_name_H-M   'P 1'
#
loop_
_entity.id
_entity.type
_entity.pdbx_description
1 polymer ?
#
loop_
_entity_poly.entity_id
_entity_poly.type
_entity_poly.pdbx_seq_one_letter_code
_entity_poly.pdbx_strand_id
1 'polypeptide(L)'
;MSYWENEDFDKPDVQIISKEILDFNGTPLFCSIKPNDWDKIETMTFKNDNGIDFTNDYILTDRGYLRISSMRLKKQLKPFYKKKGQLVIQRWREGKDNRSTIYKVEFEPVKIESKKPKSK
;
A
#
# COMPACT_ATOMS: atom_id res chain seq x y z
N MET A 1 -1.65 -7.39 19.54
CA MET A 1 -1.14 -7.86 18.23
C MET A 1 -1.29 -6.72 17.25
N SER A 2 -0.25 -6.44 16.48
CA SER A 2 -0.30 -5.46 15.40
C SER A 2 -1.18 -5.98 14.26
N TYR A 3 -1.85 -5.08 13.55
CA TYR A 3 -2.56 -5.41 12.31
C TYR A 3 -1.68 -6.17 11.31
N TRP A 4 -0.38 -5.85 11.27
CA TRP A 4 0.59 -6.38 10.32
C TRP A 4 1.22 -7.70 10.74
N GLU A 5 0.98 -8.17 11.97
CA GLU A 5 1.38 -9.50 12.46
C GLU A 5 0.50 -10.63 11.92
N ASN A 6 -0.51 -10.32 11.10
CA ASN A 6 -1.34 -11.34 10.45
C ASN A 6 -0.49 -12.20 9.49
N GLU A 7 -0.45 -13.50 9.75
CA GLU A 7 0.28 -14.52 8.97
C GLU A 7 -0.26 -14.70 7.55
N ASP A 8 -1.53 -14.38 7.31
CA ASP A 8 -2.11 -14.43 5.96
C ASP A 8 -1.39 -13.49 4.99
N PHE A 9 -0.74 -12.45 5.52
CA PHE A 9 0.02 -11.48 4.73
C PHE A 9 1.40 -12.03 4.32
N ASP A 10 1.85 -13.15 4.89
CA ASP A 10 3.10 -13.82 4.51
C ASP A 10 2.87 -14.97 3.53
N LYS A 11 1.63 -15.46 3.43
CA LYS A 11 1.30 -16.54 2.51
C LYS A 11 1.61 -16.13 1.07
N PRO A 12 2.27 -16.98 0.27
CA PRO A 12 2.53 -16.65 -1.13
C PRO A 12 1.22 -16.44 -1.88
N ASP A 13 1.16 -15.40 -2.71
CA ASP A 13 0.11 -15.23 -3.71
C ASP A 13 0.71 -15.58 -5.07
N VAL A 14 0.54 -16.83 -5.51
CA VAL A 14 1.15 -17.33 -6.75
C VAL A 14 0.22 -17.03 -7.91
N GLN A 15 0.56 -16.02 -8.69
CA GLN A 15 -0.10 -15.74 -9.96
C GLN A 15 0.96 -15.42 -11.01
N ILE A 16 1.02 -16.23 -12.07
CA ILE A 16 1.87 -15.93 -13.24
C ILE A 16 1.09 -14.95 -14.10
N ILE A 17 1.64 -13.76 -14.28
CA ILE A 17 1.05 -12.68 -15.07
C ILE A 17 2.00 -12.42 -16.24
N SER A 18 1.48 -12.34 -17.47
CA SER A 18 2.30 -12.00 -18.63
C SER A 18 2.84 -10.58 -18.52
N LYS A 19 4.06 -10.34 -19.03
CA LYS A 19 4.66 -8.99 -19.05
C LYS A 19 3.77 -7.96 -19.76
N GLU A 20 3.03 -8.40 -20.77
CA GLU A 20 2.10 -7.59 -21.55
C GLU A 20 0.97 -6.98 -20.68
N ILE A 21 0.54 -7.66 -19.60
CA ILE A 21 -0.45 -7.13 -18.65
C ILE A 21 0.17 -6.02 -17.77
N LEU A 22 1.49 -6.06 -17.55
CA LEU A 22 2.23 -5.06 -16.76
C LEU A 22 2.69 -3.85 -17.61
N ASP A 23 2.66 -3.94 -18.94
CA ASP A 23 3.19 -2.91 -19.86
C ASP A 23 2.36 -1.61 -19.88
N PHE A 24 1.14 -1.62 -19.36
CA PHE A 24 0.45 -0.37 -19.05
C PHE A 24 0.97 0.15 -17.71
N ASN A 25 2.00 0.98 -17.69
CA ASN A 25 2.44 1.66 -16.46
C ASN A 25 1.28 2.48 -15.88
N GLY A 26 0.49 1.87 -15.00
CA GLY A 26 -0.54 2.58 -14.24
C GLY A 26 0.14 3.75 -13.51
N THR A 27 -0.55 4.88 -13.42
CA THR A 27 0.00 6.10 -12.82
C THR A 27 0.48 5.79 -11.39
N PRO A 28 1.79 5.91 -11.11
CA PRO A 28 2.32 5.61 -9.79
C PRO A 28 1.79 6.61 -8.75
N LEU A 29 1.35 6.07 -7.61
CA LEU A 29 1.02 6.86 -6.43
C LEU A 29 2.23 6.85 -5.49
N PHE A 30 2.74 8.04 -5.21
CA PHE A 30 3.81 8.25 -4.25
C PHE A 30 3.20 8.65 -2.91
N CYS A 31 3.53 7.98 -1.82
CA CYS A 31 3.06 8.38 -0.49
C CYS A 31 4.01 7.87 0.60
N SER A 32 3.94 8.48 1.78
CA SER A 32 4.74 8.09 2.93
C SER A 32 3.82 7.76 4.11
N ILE A 33 4.16 6.70 4.85
CA ILE A 33 3.47 6.31 6.09
C ILE A 33 4.46 6.49 7.23
N LYS A 34 4.12 7.32 8.23
CA LYS A 34 4.99 7.48 9.40
C LYS A 34 5.04 6.14 10.15
N PRO A 35 6.20 5.73 10.72
CA PRO A 35 6.32 4.47 11.46
C PRO A 35 5.24 4.25 12.52
N ASN A 36 4.84 5.31 13.22
CA ASN A 36 3.83 5.26 14.28
C ASN A 36 2.38 5.23 13.77
N ASP A 37 2.17 5.51 12.48
CA ASP A 37 0.84 5.53 11.86
C ASP A 37 0.51 4.19 11.18
N TRP A 38 1.48 3.27 11.04
CA TRP A 38 1.24 1.96 10.43
C TRP A 38 0.17 1.13 11.15
N ASP A 39 0.10 1.24 12.47
CA ASP A 39 -0.88 0.51 13.28
C ASP A 39 -2.22 1.27 13.43
N LYS A 40 -2.33 2.50 12.89
CA LYS A 40 -3.55 3.32 12.96
C LYS A 40 -4.46 3.03 11.78
N ILE A 41 -5.01 1.81 11.77
CA ILE A 41 -5.97 1.40 10.74
C ILE A 41 -7.36 1.92 11.09
N GLU A 42 -7.97 2.63 10.16
CA GLU A 42 -9.33 3.14 10.29
C GLU A 42 -10.28 2.31 9.43
N THR A 43 -11.29 1.71 10.05
CA THR A 43 -12.35 0.99 9.35
C THR A 43 -13.54 1.91 9.13
N MET A 44 -13.88 2.17 7.87
CA MET A 44 -14.96 3.08 7.48
C MET A 44 -16.00 2.35 6.62
N THR A 45 -17.27 2.67 6.84
CA THR A 45 -18.41 2.13 6.08
C THR A 45 -19.04 3.22 5.23
N PHE A 46 -19.30 2.92 3.96
CA PHE A 46 -19.92 3.83 3.00
C PHE A 46 -21.06 3.11 2.27
N LYS A 47 -21.98 3.88 1.71
CA LYS A 47 -23.00 3.35 0.79
C LYS A 47 -22.54 3.49 -0.66
N ASN A 48 -22.73 2.44 -1.45
CA ASN A 48 -22.54 2.55 -2.90
C ASN A 48 -23.79 3.15 -3.57
N ASP A 49 -23.73 3.33 -4.89
CA ASP A 49 -24.82 3.90 -5.69
C ASP A 49 -26.12 3.08 -5.62
N ASN A 50 -26.04 1.80 -5.23
CA ASN A 50 -27.20 0.91 -5.04
C ASN A 50 -27.72 0.93 -3.59
N GLY A 51 -27.18 1.80 -2.72
CA GLY A 51 -27.55 1.89 -1.30
C GLY A 51 -27.00 0.77 -0.41
N ILE A 52 -26.12 -0.09 -0.94
CA ILE A 52 -25.52 -1.20 -0.20
C ILE A 52 -24.31 -0.69 0.57
N ASP A 53 -24.28 -1.00 1.87
CA ASP A 53 -23.15 -0.69 2.75
C ASP A 53 -21.94 -1.54 2.37
N PHE A 54 -20.78 -0.90 2.29
CA PHE A 54 -19.51 -1.57 2.14
C PHE A 54 -18.49 -0.98 3.12
N THR A 55 -17.78 -1.88 3.81
CA THR A 55 -16.80 -1.53 4.84
C THR A 55 -15.39 -1.78 4.33
N ASN A 56 -14.46 -0.87 4.60
CA ASN A 56 -13.08 -0.95 4.18
C ASN A 56 -12.12 -0.45 5.25
N ASP A 57 -10.93 -1.04 5.27
CA ASP A 57 -9.80 -0.57 6.06
C ASP A 57 -8.99 0.49 5.29
N TYR A 58 -8.55 1.50 6.01
CA TYR A 58 -7.72 2.59 5.52
C TYR A 58 -6.52 2.83 6.44
N ILE A 59 -5.42 3.30 5.87
CA ILE A 59 -4.23 3.74 6.58
C ILE A 59 -3.91 5.19 6.23
N LEU A 60 -3.52 5.98 7.21
CA LEU A 60 -3.16 7.37 6.99
C LEU A 60 -1.77 7.49 6.34
N THR A 61 -1.71 8.29 5.28
CA THR A 61 -0.48 8.65 4.58
C THR A 61 -0.30 10.18 4.59
N ASP A 62 0.86 10.66 4.15
CA ASP A 62 1.10 12.08 3.88
C ASP A 62 0.19 12.70 2.80
N ARG A 63 -0.49 11.87 1.99
CA ARG A 63 -1.46 12.29 0.97
C ARG A 63 -2.93 12.05 1.36
N GLY A 64 -3.19 11.63 2.59
CA GLY A 64 -4.53 11.25 3.07
C GLY A 64 -4.68 9.74 3.25
N TYR A 65 -5.91 9.23 3.17
CA TYR A 65 -6.19 7.83 3.47
C TYR A 65 -5.96 6.90 2.27
N LEU A 66 -5.08 5.92 2.44
CA LEU A 66 -4.89 4.81 1.52
C LEU A 66 -5.82 3.67 1.91
N ARG A 67 -6.73 3.29 1.01
CA ARG A 67 -7.58 2.10 1.19
C ARG A 67 -6.72 0.83 1.07
N ILE A 68 -6.72 0.00 2.11
CA ILE A 68 -5.93 -1.25 2.17
C ILE A 68 -6.79 -2.51 2.17
N SER A 69 -8.00 -2.47 1.62
CA SER A 69 -8.93 -3.62 1.63
C SER A 69 -8.42 -4.85 0.84
N SER A 70 -7.50 -4.66 -0.11
CA SER A 70 -6.97 -5.76 -0.91
C SER A 70 -5.90 -6.52 -0.14
N MET A 71 -6.10 -7.84 0.02
CA MET A 71 -5.09 -8.73 0.59
C MET A 71 -3.76 -8.65 -0.17
N ARG A 72 -3.81 -8.53 -1.51
CA ARG A 72 -2.61 -8.40 -2.35
C ARG A 72 -1.82 -7.13 -2.02
N LEU A 73 -2.51 -6.01 -1.82
CA LEU A 73 -1.87 -4.77 -1.43
C LEU A 73 -1.28 -4.88 -0.02
N LYS A 74 -1.98 -5.49 0.95
CA LYS A 74 -1.46 -5.72 2.31
C LYS A 74 -0.17 -6.54 2.28
N LYS A 75 -0.12 -7.63 1.49
CA LYS A 75 1.08 -8.46 1.28
C LYS A 75 2.25 -7.64 0.73
N GLN A 76 1.99 -6.79 -0.27
CA GLN A 76 3.03 -5.93 -0.87
C GLN A 76 3.52 -4.82 0.08
N LEU A 77 2.67 -4.35 1.01
CA LEU A 77 3.02 -3.32 1.98
C LEU A 77 3.77 -3.87 3.21
N LYS A 78 3.45 -5.08 3.66
CA LYS A 78 4.00 -5.68 4.89
C LYS A 78 5.54 -5.65 4.98
N PRO A 79 6.32 -5.93 3.92
CA PRO A 79 7.78 -5.83 3.96
C PRO A 79 8.32 -4.43 4.32
N PHE A 80 7.48 -3.38 4.23
CA PHE A 80 7.82 -2.00 4.53
C PHE A 80 7.23 -1.49 5.86
N TYR A 81 6.54 -2.37 6.60
CA TYR A 81 5.97 -2.05 7.91
C TYR A 81 7.02 -1.37 8.82
N LYS A 82 6.64 -0.22 9.38
CA LYS A 82 7.47 0.65 10.24
C LYS A 82 8.75 1.22 9.61
N LYS A 83 9.02 0.99 8.31
CA LYS A 83 10.15 1.62 7.62
C LYS A 83 9.87 3.10 7.33
N LYS A 84 10.93 3.91 7.32
CA LYS A 84 10.88 5.34 6.96
C LYS A 84 11.31 5.54 5.51
N GLY A 85 10.42 6.02 4.67
CA GLY A 85 10.67 6.21 3.25
C GLY A 85 9.40 6.55 2.49
N GLN A 86 9.54 6.69 1.18
CA GLN A 86 8.44 6.89 0.26
C GLN A 86 8.06 5.53 -0.35
N LEU A 87 6.76 5.23 -0.38
CA LEU A 87 6.18 4.12 -1.10
C LEU A 87 5.80 4.58 -2.50
N VAL A 88 6.09 3.74 -3.49
CA VAL A 88 5.61 3.89 -4.86
C VAL A 88 4.63 2.75 -5.12
N ILE A 89 3.34 3.08 -5.16
CA ILE A 89 2.26 2.12 -5.33
C ILE A 89 1.74 2.22 -6.76
N GLN A 90 1.85 1.13 -7.50
CA GLN A 90 1.26 0.99 -8.83
C GLN A 90 0.14 -0.05 -8.78
N ARG A 91 -0.93 0.22 -9.54
CA ARG A 91 -2.12 -0.62 -9.61
C ARG A 91 -2.49 -0.86 -11.07
N TRP A 92 -2.65 -2.12 -11.44
CA TRP A 92 -3.21 -2.56 -12.71
C TRP A 92 -4.57 -3.20 -12.46
N ARG A 93 -5.54 -2.89 -13.31
CA ARG A 93 -6.89 -3.49 -13.23
C ARG A 93 -7.34 -3.82 -14.65
N GLU A 94 -7.63 -5.09 -14.89
CA GLU A 94 -8.26 -5.52 -16.14
C GLU A 94 -9.78 -5.32 -16.04
N GLY A 95 -10.31 -4.41 -16.85
CA GLY A 95 -11.75 -4.10 -16.92
C GLY A 95 -12.32 -3.49 -15.63
N LYS A 96 -13.59 -3.83 -15.34
CA LYS A 96 -14.33 -3.35 -14.16
C LYS A 96 -14.34 -4.34 -12.99
N ASP A 97 -13.66 -5.49 -13.06
CA ASP A 97 -13.56 -6.37 -11.88
C ASP A 97 -12.40 -5.90 -10.98
N ASN A 98 -12.59 -5.94 -9.66
CA ASN A 98 -11.50 -5.67 -8.72
C ASN A 98 -10.66 -6.93 -8.44
N ARG A 99 -11.17 -8.14 -8.75
CA ARG A 99 -10.48 -9.42 -8.58
C ARG A 99 -9.27 -9.58 -9.50
N SER A 100 -9.27 -8.90 -10.64
CA SER A 100 -8.14 -8.78 -11.58
C SER A 100 -7.12 -7.71 -11.16
N THR A 101 -7.27 -7.08 -9.99
CA THR A 101 -6.34 -6.03 -9.57
C THR A 101 -5.00 -6.61 -9.15
N ILE A 102 -3.93 -6.09 -9.75
CA ILE A 102 -2.54 -6.36 -9.43
C ILE A 102 -1.94 -5.11 -8.80
N TYR A 103 -1.09 -5.30 -7.79
CA TYR A 103 -0.36 -4.24 -7.12
C TYR A 103 1.14 -4.50 -7.19
N LYS A 104 1.91 -3.44 -7.39
CA LYS A 104 3.36 -3.41 -7.19
C LYS A 104 3.64 -2.29 -6.21
N VAL A 105 4.38 -2.60 -5.16
CA VAL A 105 4.80 -1.61 -4.18
C VAL A 105 6.31 -1.61 -4.12
N GLU A 106 6.90 -0.46 -4.40
CA GLU A 106 8.33 -0.22 -4.24
C GLU A 106 8.54 0.75 -3.07
N PHE A 107 9.75 0.75 -2.53
CA PHE A 107 10.09 1.58 -1.37
C PHE A 107 11.42 2.28 -1.57
N GLU A 108 11.38 3.61 -1.49
CA GLU A 108 12.55 4.47 -1.54
C GLU A 108 12.92 4.92 -0.12
N PRO A 109 14.03 4.44 0.45
CA PRO A 109 14.43 4.81 1.81
C PRO A 109 14.83 6.29 1.88
N VAL A 110 14.54 6.94 3.01
CA VAL A 110 15.03 8.30 3.26
C VAL A 110 16.56 8.27 3.34
N LYS A 111 17.24 8.91 2.38
CA LYS A 111 18.69 9.14 2.46
C LYS A 111 18.94 10.20 3.52
N ILE A 112 19.51 9.81 4.66
CA ILE A 112 20.02 10.75 5.65
C ILE A 112 21.39 11.20 5.16
N GLU A 113 21.45 12.33 4.45
CA GLU A 113 22.72 13.01 4.24
C GLU A 113 23.19 13.55 5.59
N SER A 114 24.18 12.87 6.17
CA SER A 114 24.88 13.33 7.35
C SER A 114 25.60 14.63 7.01
N LYS A 115 24.95 15.77 7.26
CA LYS A 115 25.63 17.06 7.32
C LYS A 115 26.67 16.96 8.43
N LYS A 116 27.95 16.86 8.05
CA LYS A 116 29.07 16.96 9.00
C LYS A 116 28.86 18.23 9.84
N PRO A 117 28.95 18.16 11.18
CA PRO A 117 28.89 19.36 11.99
C PRO A 117 30.03 20.29 11.58
N LYS A 118 29.72 21.55 11.27
CA LYS A 118 30.74 22.58 11.09
C LYS A 118 31.43 22.73 12.44
N SER A 119 32.70 22.33 12.54
CA SER A 119 33.52 22.64 13.71
C SER A 119 33.57 24.16 13.83
N LYS A 120 33.17 24.68 15.00
CA LYS A 120 33.52 26.03 15.43
C LYS A 120 34.90 26.00 16.04
#